data_AF-A0A1A8BFS5-F1
#
_entry.id   AF-A0A1A8BFS5-F1
#
_cell.length_a   1.000
_cell.length_b   1.000
_cell.length_c   1.000
_cell.angle_alpha   90.00
_cell.angle_beta   90.00
_cell.angle_gamma   90.00
#
_symmetry.space_group_name_H-M   'P 1'
#
loop_
_entity.id
_entity.type
_entity.pdbx_description
1 polymer ?
#
loop_
_entity_poly.entity_id
_entity_poly.type
_entity_poly.pdbx_seq_one_letter_code
_entity_poly.pdbx_strand_id
1 'polypeptide(L)'
;MHRLRCVNPCLTRLLHCGAANRTQILEGLRVCSNEDQVFDVVSRNKAKLTVDHVSCAVRMLWQFQKERPELLRTIDLTKTHPQFLTLQVLAENKIALMSDLMLIDILYAFLRLKVEPHESLVQQMVSEAWLRVDRLPLPSLSKFSVCLKDQHLQNSPLMGRIASILDQRLSSINNARILTALM
;
A
#
# COMPACT_ATOMS: atom_id res chain seq x y z
N MET A 1 31.92 -18.56 -44.20
CA MET A 1 31.40 -17.37 -43.47
C MET A 1 30.09 -17.76 -42.82
N HIS A 2 29.95 -17.69 -41.49
CA HIS A 2 28.74 -17.21 -40.78
C HIS A 2 29.06 -17.06 -39.29
N ARG A 3 28.63 -15.92 -38.74
CA ARG A 3 29.15 -15.29 -37.53
C ARG A 3 28.51 -15.84 -36.24
N LEU A 4 29.33 -15.79 -35.19
CA LEU A 4 29.07 -15.92 -33.75
C LEU A 4 27.67 -15.52 -33.28
N ARG A 5 27.06 -16.38 -32.45
CA ARG A 5 25.95 -16.03 -31.55
C ARG A 5 26.43 -16.21 -30.10
N CYS A 6 27.15 -15.21 -29.58
CA CYS A 6 27.42 -15.10 -28.15
C CYS A 6 26.12 -14.72 -27.43
N VAL A 7 25.45 -15.70 -26.84
CA VAL A 7 24.38 -15.46 -25.87
C VAL A 7 25.06 -15.07 -24.56
N ASN A 8 24.93 -13.80 -24.18
CA ASN A 8 25.63 -13.17 -23.08
C ASN A 8 25.12 -13.72 -21.71
N PRO A 9 25.90 -14.52 -20.95
CA PRO A 9 25.47 -15.12 -19.68
C PRO A 9 25.44 -14.13 -18.48
N CYS A 10 25.69 -12.84 -18.74
CA CYS A 10 25.69 -11.80 -17.71
C CYS A 10 24.27 -11.33 -17.31
N LEU A 11 23.28 -11.45 -18.21
CA LEU A 11 21.92 -10.99 -17.93
C LEU A 11 21.18 -11.91 -16.93
N THR A 12 21.41 -13.22 -16.99
CA THR A 12 20.82 -14.19 -16.06
C THR A 12 21.37 -14.04 -14.63
N ARG A 13 22.65 -13.74 -14.46
CA ARG A 13 23.26 -13.50 -13.14
C ARG A 13 22.73 -12.23 -12.46
N LEU A 14 22.52 -11.15 -13.20
CA LEU A 14 21.96 -9.90 -12.66
C LEU A 14 20.50 -10.06 -12.23
N LEU A 15 19.70 -10.77 -13.02
CA LEU A 15 18.30 -11.06 -12.70
C LEU A 15 18.17 -11.99 -11.48
N HIS A 16 19.04 -13.01 -11.36
CA HIS A 16 19.04 -13.92 -10.21
C HIS A 16 19.51 -13.24 -8.92
N CYS A 17 20.53 -12.38 -8.98
CA CYS A 17 20.97 -11.62 -7.81
C CYS A 17 19.91 -10.60 -7.34
N GLY A 18 19.27 -9.90 -8.29
CA GLY A 18 18.18 -8.97 -7.99
C GLY A 18 16.95 -9.66 -7.40
N ALA A 19 16.56 -10.82 -7.96
CA ALA A 19 15.46 -11.62 -7.43
C ALA A 19 15.76 -12.20 -6.04
N ALA A 20 16.96 -12.75 -5.83
CA ALA A 20 17.39 -13.29 -4.54
C ALA A 20 17.39 -12.24 -3.42
N ASN A 21 17.84 -11.01 -3.74
CA ASN A 21 17.86 -9.91 -2.80
C ASN A 21 16.44 -9.38 -2.49
N ARG A 22 15.54 -9.33 -3.49
CA ARG A 22 14.12 -9.00 -3.27
C ARG A 22 13.45 -9.98 -2.31
N THR A 23 13.66 -11.28 -2.51
CA THR A 23 13.12 -12.31 -1.62
C THR A 23 13.74 -12.22 -0.22
N GLN A 24 15.04 -11.94 -0.10
CA GLN A 24 15.70 -11.83 1.19
C GLN A 24 15.16 -10.67 2.04
N ILE A 25 14.91 -9.51 1.43
CA ILE A 25 14.34 -8.35 2.15
C ILE A 25 12.89 -8.64 2.58
N LEU A 26 12.09 -9.28 1.73
CA LEU A 26 10.71 -9.68 2.09
C LEU A 26 10.69 -10.68 3.24
N GLU A 27 11.53 -11.70 3.21
CA GLU A 27 11.63 -12.65 4.32
C GLU A 27 12.13 -11.97 5.60
N GLY A 28 13.09 -11.06 5.49
CA GLY A 28 13.53 -10.24 6.61
C GLY A 28 12.40 -9.42 7.24
N LEU A 29 11.55 -8.79 6.42
CA LEU A 29 10.37 -8.08 6.91
C LEU A 29 9.37 -9.02 7.58
N ARG A 30 9.07 -10.18 7.00
CA ARG A 30 8.07 -11.14 7.51
C ARG A 30 8.38 -11.69 8.90
N VAL A 31 9.66 -11.73 9.28
CA VAL A 31 10.11 -12.19 10.60
C VAL A 31 10.03 -11.10 11.66
N CYS A 32 9.85 -9.82 11.27
CA CYS A 32 9.76 -8.73 12.24
C CYS A 32 8.54 -8.89 13.17
N SER A 33 8.76 -8.72 14.47
CA SER A 33 7.72 -8.83 15.50
C SER A 33 7.28 -7.49 16.10
N ASN A 34 7.94 -6.39 15.73
CA ASN A 34 7.62 -5.04 16.17
C ASN A 34 8.03 -3.98 15.15
N GLU A 35 7.61 -2.74 15.40
CA GLU A 35 7.84 -1.57 14.54
C GLU A 35 9.32 -1.26 14.35
N ASP A 36 10.13 -1.33 15.42
CA ASP A 36 11.56 -1.00 15.37
C ASP A 36 12.31 -1.94 14.43
N GLN A 37 12.01 -3.24 14.46
CA GLN A 37 12.60 -4.21 13.54
C GLN A 37 12.24 -3.94 12.09
N VAL A 38 10.98 -3.55 11.82
CA VAL A 38 10.57 -3.13 10.47
C VAL A 38 11.37 -1.90 10.03
N PHE A 39 11.51 -0.92 10.92
CA PHE A 39 12.27 0.30 10.63
C PHE A 39 13.77 0.05 10.43
N ASP A 40 14.35 -0.91 11.15
CA ASP A 40 15.73 -1.35 10.95
C ASP A 40 15.94 -1.96 9.56
N VAL A 41 15.01 -2.79 9.09
CA VAL A 41 15.07 -3.34 7.73
C VAL A 41 14.94 -2.23 6.68
N VAL A 42 14.03 -1.28 6.90
CA VAL A 42 13.84 -0.12 6.00
C VAL A 42 15.09 0.74 5.95
N SER A 43 15.68 1.04 7.10
CA SER A 43 16.86 1.92 7.20
C SER A 43 18.06 1.38 6.45
N ARG A 44 18.29 0.06 6.51
CA ARG A 44 19.41 -0.63 5.85
C ARG A 44 19.24 -0.78 4.33
N ASN A 45 18.01 -0.72 3.83
CA ASN A 45 17.69 -1.11 2.46
C ASN A 45 17.02 -0.02 1.60
N LYS A 46 16.94 1.24 2.05
CA LYS A 46 16.19 2.35 1.43
C LYS A 46 16.19 2.37 -0.11
N ALA A 47 17.37 2.31 -0.74
CA ALA A 47 17.53 2.39 -2.19
C ALA A 47 17.08 1.13 -2.95
N LYS A 48 16.96 -0.02 -2.27
CA LYS A 48 16.62 -1.32 -2.84
C LYS A 48 15.16 -1.72 -2.57
N LEU A 49 14.42 -0.91 -1.81
CA LEU A 49 13.04 -1.23 -1.46
C LEU A 49 12.14 -1.14 -2.70
N THR A 50 11.55 -2.28 -3.05
CA THR A 50 10.53 -2.36 -4.09
C THR A 50 9.16 -1.95 -3.54
N VAL A 51 8.20 -1.77 -4.44
CA VAL A 51 6.79 -1.54 -4.11
C VAL A 51 6.25 -2.58 -3.13
N ASP A 52 6.57 -3.87 -3.34
CA ASP A 52 6.15 -4.95 -2.45
C ASP A 52 6.75 -4.83 -1.06
N HIS A 53 8.01 -4.40 -0.95
CA HIS A 53 8.66 -4.24 0.35
C HIS A 53 8.00 -3.10 1.14
N VAL A 54 7.73 -1.98 0.46
CA VAL A 54 7.01 -0.84 1.05
C VAL A 54 5.62 -1.27 1.51
N SER A 55 4.88 -1.97 0.65
CA SER A 55 3.55 -2.50 1.00
C SER A 55 3.59 -3.42 2.22
N CYS A 56 4.53 -4.36 2.25
CA CYS A 56 4.71 -5.29 3.36
C CYS A 56 5.01 -4.54 4.66
N ALA A 57 5.98 -3.62 4.64
CA ALA A 57 6.36 -2.84 5.81
C ALA A 57 5.18 -2.02 6.37
N VAL A 58 4.47 -1.26 5.53
CA VAL A 58 3.32 -0.45 5.95
C VAL A 58 2.20 -1.34 6.52
N ARG A 59 1.90 -2.47 5.86
CA ARG A 59 0.89 -3.42 6.34
C ARG A 59 1.26 -4.02 7.71
N MET A 60 2.52 -4.35 7.93
CA MET A 60 2.99 -4.88 9.21
C MET A 60 2.87 -3.85 10.32
N LEU A 61 3.28 -2.60 10.08
CA LEU A 61 3.11 -1.52 11.04
C LEU A 61 1.64 -1.37 11.45
N TRP A 62 0.73 -1.37 10.49
CA TRP A 62 -0.71 -1.35 10.81
C TRP A 62 -1.16 -2.62 11.57
N GLN A 63 -0.68 -3.79 11.17
CA GLN A 63 -1.04 -5.06 11.83
C GLN A 63 -0.63 -5.08 13.31
N PHE A 64 0.57 -4.58 13.64
CA PHE A 64 1.02 -4.47 15.04
C PHE A 64 0.09 -3.56 15.85
N GLN A 65 -0.37 -2.45 15.28
CA GLN A 65 -1.34 -1.56 15.95
C GLN A 65 -2.73 -2.19 16.10
N LYS A 66 -3.13 -3.03 15.14
CA LYS A 66 -4.42 -3.72 15.14
C LYS A 66 -4.48 -4.84 16.18
N GLU A 67 -3.38 -5.54 16.41
CA GLU A 67 -3.28 -6.64 17.39
C GLU A 67 -3.25 -6.13 18.83
N ARG A 68 -2.88 -4.86 19.04
CA ARG A 68 -2.88 -4.23 20.36
C ARG A 68 -4.27 -3.72 20.75
N PRO A 69 -4.64 -3.83 22.05
CA PRO A 69 -5.75 -3.07 22.61
C PRO A 69 -5.58 -1.57 22.33
N GLU A 70 -6.69 -0.82 22.19
CA GLU A 70 -6.63 0.57 21.73
C GLU A 70 -5.75 1.47 22.62
N LEU A 71 -5.79 1.25 23.93
CA LEU A 71 -5.00 1.98 24.93
C LEU A 71 -3.48 1.71 24.85
N LEU A 72 -3.08 0.62 24.19
CA LEU A 72 -1.67 0.21 24.04
C LEU A 72 -1.14 0.48 22.63
N ARG A 73 -1.92 1.13 21.76
CA ARG A 73 -1.44 1.53 20.44
C ARG A 73 -0.34 2.56 20.57
N THR A 74 0.70 2.40 19.76
CA THR A 74 1.90 3.25 19.75
C THR A 74 1.97 4.07 18.46
N ILE A 75 0.81 4.46 17.92
CA ILE A 75 0.72 5.18 16.64
C ILE A 75 1.58 6.46 16.70
N ASP A 76 1.54 7.22 17.79
CA ASP A 76 2.31 8.46 17.93
C ASP A 76 3.83 8.22 17.95
N LEU A 77 4.28 7.12 18.57
CA LEU A 77 5.69 6.71 18.53
C LEU A 77 6.11 6.29 17.11
N THR A 78 5.22 5.59 16.41
CA THR A 78 5.44 5.20 15.00
C THR A 78 5.54 6.45 14.11
N LYS A 79 4.67 7.44 14.34
CA LYS A 79 4.60 8.69 13.57
C LYS A 79 5.87 9.53 13.71
N THR A 80 6.43 9.57 14.92
CA THR A 80 7.64 10.35 15.22
C THR A 80 8.94 9.66 14.77
N HIS A 81 8.88 8.39 14.40
CA HIS A 81 10.07 7.64 13.97
C HIS A 81 10.55 8.09 12.57
N PRO A 82 11.85 8.42 12.37
CA PRO A 82 12.35 8.97 11.10
C PRO A 82 12.22 8.01 9.91
N GLN A 83 12.23 6.70 10.16
CA GLN A 83 12.02 5.72 9.10
C GLN A 83 10.55 5.61 8.67
N PHE A 84 9.61 6.08 9.48
CA PHE A 84 8.21 6.17 9.05
C PHE A 84 8.04 7.23 7.97
N LEU A 85 8.63 8.42 8.15
CA LEU A 85 8.69 9.45 7.10
C LEU A 85 9.42 8.93 5.86
N THR A 86 10.54 8.19 6.04
CA THR A 86 11.23 7.54 4.92
C THR A 86 10.29 6.60 4.16
N LEU A 87 9.48 5.81 4.88
CA LEU A 87 8.53 4.87 4.28
C LEU A 87 7.40 5.60 3.53
N GLN A 88 6.89 6.70 4.08
CA GLN A 88 5.92 7.57 3.41
C GLN A 88 6.47 8.11 2.07
N VAL A 89 7.67 8.71 2.09
CA VAL A 89 8.33 9.23 0.88
C VAL A 89 8.60 8.11 -0.13
N LEU A 90 9.01 6.92 0.33
CA LEU A 90 9.23 5.77 -0.55
C LEU A 90 7.94 5.26 -1.19
N ALA A 91 6.82 5.31 -0.47
CA ALA A 91 5.50 4.95 -0.96
C ALA A 91 5.01 5.97 -1.98
N GLU A 92 5.10 7.27 -1.67
CA GLU A 92 4.69 8.38 -2.53
C GLU A 92 5.36 8.29 -3.90
N ASN A 93 6.69 8.14 -3.92
CA ASN A 93 7.48 7.99 -5.14
C ASN A 93 7.17 6.73 -5.96
N LYS A 94 6.38 5.80 -5.43
CA LYS A 94 6.10 4.50 -6.04
C LYS A 94 4.61 4.27 -6.29
N ILE A 95 3.75 5.26 -6.04
CA ILE A 95 2.29 5.17 -6.21
C ILE A 95 1.92 4.62 -7.59
N ALA A 96 2.50 5.18 -8.66
CA ALA A 96 2.20 4.75 -10.03
C ALA A 96 2.51 3.26 -10.29
N LEU A 97 3.48 2.69 -9.58
CA LEU A 97 3.91 1.30 -9.72
C LEU A 97 3.11 0.30 -8.86
N MET A 98 2.23 0.78 -7.98
CA MET A 98 1.38 -0.07 -7.14
C MET A 98 0.29 -0.74 -7.98
N SER A 99 -0.05 -1.98 -7.63
CA SER A 99 -1.27 -2.60 -8.14
C SER A 99 -2.50 -1.93 -7.51
N ASP A 100 -3.65 -2.06 -8.15
CA ASP A 100 -4.91 -1.47 -7.69
C ASP A 100 -5.28 -1.90 -6.25
N LEU A 101 -5.11 -3.18 -5.93
CA LEU A 101 -5.34 -3.71 -4.58
C LEU A 101 -4.38 -3.08 -3.57
N MET A 102 -3.10 -3.04 -3.92
CA MET A 102 -2.04 -2.54 -3.05
C MET A 102 -2.19 -1.06 -2.75
N LEU A 103 -2.53 -0.26 -3.77
CA LEU A 103 -2.75 1.17 -3.62
C LEU A 103 -3.80 1.46 -2.54
N ILE A 104 -4.95 0.79 -2.62
CA ILE A 104 -6.04 0.98 -1.66
C ILE A 104 -5.67 0.42 -0.27
N ASP A 105 -5.00 -0.73 -0.21
CA ASP A 105 -4.56 -1.32 1.07
C ASP A 105 -3.55 -0.43 1.81
N ILE A 106 -2.60 0.15 1.09
CA ILE A 106 -1.60 1.06 1.66
C ILE A 106 -2.25 2.38 2.08
N LEU A 107 -3.14 2.96 1.26
CA LEU A 107 -3.87 4.18 1.61
C LEU A 107 -4.65 3.98 2.92
N TYR A 108 -5.40 2.88 3.00
CA TYR A 108 -6.13 2.51 4.20
C TYR A 108 -5.20 2.37 5.41
N ALA A 109 -4.06 1.71 5.26
CA ALA A 109 -3.09 1.53 6.34
C ALA A 109 -2.50 2.87 6.81
N PHE A 110 -2.14 3.79 5.92
CA PHE A 110 -1.63 5.11 6.31
C PHE A 110 -2.67 5.93 7.07
N LEU A 111 -3.93 5.95 6.62
CA LEU A 111 -5.01 6.63 7.36
C LEU A 111 -5.23 6.01 8.74
N ARG A 112 -5.12 4.68 8.87
CA ARG A 112 -5.19 3.99 10.17
C ARG A 112 -4.00 4.26 11.07
N LEU A 113 -2.82 4.47 10.48
CA LEU A 113 -1.60 4.97 11.14
C LEU A 113 -1.62 6.49 11.35
N LYS A 114 -2.79 7.13 11.20
CA LYS A 114 -3.04 8.55 11.46
C LYS A 114 -2.25 9.50 10.56
N VAL A 115 -1.74 9.07 9.41
CA VAL A 115 -1.18 10.01 8.41
C VAL A 115 -2.28 10.96 7.97
N GLU A 116 -1.99 12.26 8.00
CA GLU A 116 -3.04 13.26 7.87
C GLU A 116 -3.56 13.36 6.41
N PRO A 117 -4.85 13.61 6.18
CA PRO A 117 -5.43 13.72 4.84
C PRO A 117 -4.79 14.78 3.93
N HIS A 118 -4.17 15.81 4.53
CA HIS A 118 -3.54 16.92 3.81
C HIS A 118 -2.07 16.64 3.44
N GLU A 119 -1.49 15.54 3.92
CA GLU A 119 -0.13 15.15 3.52
C GLU A 119 -0.10 14.75 2.04
N SER A 120 0.97 15.11 1.34
CA SER A 120 1.14 14.91 -0.11
C SER A 120 0.93 13.46 -0.53
N LEU A 121 1.47 12.53 0.26
CA LEU A 121 1.29 11.09 0.09
C LEU A 121 -0.19 10.71 0.00
N VAL A 122 -1.01 11.13 0.95
CA VAL A 122 -2.44 10.76 0.99
C VAL A 122 -3.17 11.35 -0.19
N GLN A 123 -2.93 12.63 -0.49
CA GLN A 123 -3.56 13.30 -1.63
C GLN A 123 -3.23 12.62 -2.96
N GLN A 124 -1.95 12.31 -3.20
CA GLN A 124 -1.52 11.64 -4.42
C GLN A 124 -2.07 10.21 -4.52
N MET A 125 -2.14 9.47 -3.41
CA MET A 125 -2.73 8.13 -3.40
C MET A 125 -4.22 8.18 -3.74
N VAL A 126 -4.97 9.15 -3.22
CA VAL A 126 -6.38 9.36 -3.56
C VAL A 126 -6.55 9.77 -5.03
N SER A 127 -5.71 10.68 -5.53
CA SER A 127 -5.74 11.07 -6.95
C SER A 127 -5.47 9.88 -7.87
N GLU A 128 -4.46 9.06 -7.58
CA GLU A 128 -4.17 7.87 -8.37
C GLU A 128 -5.30 6.83 -8.27
N ALA A 129 -5.87 6.65 -7.08
CA ALA A 129 -6.99 5.73 -6.88
C ALA A 129 -8.25 6.19 -7.63
N TRP A 130 -8.48 7.51 -7.73
CA TRP A 130 -9.53 8.07 -8.56
C TRP A 130 -9.32 7.71 -10.03
N LEU A 131 -8.12 7.94 -10.59
CA LEU A 131 -7.82 7.60 -11.99
C LEU A 131 -8.10 6.13 -12.33
N ARG A 132 -8.02 5.24 -11.34
CA ARG A 132 -8.20 3.80 -11.48
C ARG A 132 -9.57 3.30 -11.00
N VAL A 133 -10.46 4.19 -10.55
CA VAL A 133 -11.68 3.83 -9.79
C VAL A 133 -12.56 2.82 -10.52
N ASP A 134 -12.74 2.97 -11.84
CA ASP A 134 -13.65 2.15 -12.64
C ASP A 134 -13.21 0.68 -12.78
N ARG A 135 -11.91 0.41 -12.64
CA ARG A 135 -11.33 -0.94 -12.72
C ARG A 135 -11.09 -1.57 -11.34
N LEU A 136 -11.31 -0.83 -10.26
CA LEU A 136 -11.14 -1.37 -8.91
C LEU A 136 -12.14 -2.51 -8.65
N PRO A 137 -11.69 -3.61 -8.01
CA PRO A 137 -12.59 -4.64 -7.51
C PRO A 137 -13.56 -4.09 -6.46
N LEU A 138 -14.77 -4.67 -6.35
CA LEU A 138 -15.79 -4.22 -5.39
C LEU A 138 -15.30 -4.16 -3.93
N PRO A 139 -14.50 -5.13 -3.41
CA PRO A 139 -13.93 -5.02 -2.07
C PRO A 139 -12.98 -3.82 -1.90
N SER A 140 -12.23 -3.48 -2.95
CA SER A 140 -11.35 -2.31 -2.96
C SER A 140 -12.15 -1.02 -3.02
N LEU A 141 -13.23 -0.96 -3.81
CA LEU A 141 -14.14 0.18 -3.83
C LEU A 141 -14.76 0.42 -2.44
N SER A 142 -15.24 -0.64 -1.79
CA SER A 142 -15.77 -0.58 -0.43
C SER A 142 -14.72 -0.04 0.56
N LYS A 143 -13.50 -0.58 0.55
CA LYS A 143 -12.41 -0.09 1.39
C LYS A 143 -12.04 1.36 1.07
N PHE A 144 -12.07 1.74 -0.21
CA PHE A 144 -11.78 3.10 -0.64
C PHE A 144 -12.85 4.08 -0.16
N SER A 145 -14.13 3.71 -0.16
CA SER A 145 -15.21 4.51 0.44
C SER A 145 -14.95 4.79 1.92
N VAL A 146 -14.46 3.81 2.70
CA VAL A 146 -14.04 4.04 4.09
C VAL A 146 -12.91 5.09 4.15
N CYS A 147 -11.90 4.97 3.29
CA CYS A 147 -10.81 5.95 3.23
C CYS A 147 -11.30 7.35 2.89
N LEU A 148 -12.28 7.50 1.99
CA LEU A 148 -12.86 8.79 1.64
C LEU A 148 -13.66 9.38 2.81
N LYS A 149 -14.42 8.55 3.53
CA LYS A 149 -15.15 8.98 4.74
C LYS A 149 -14.20 9.48 5.82
N ASP A 150 -13.10 8.77 6.05
CA ASP A 150 -12.06 9.16 7.02
C ASP A 150 -11.37 10.49 6.65
N GLN A 151 -11.45 10.89 5.37
CA GLN A 151 -10.94 12.16 4.85
C GLN A 151 -12.03 13.23 4.67
N HIS A 152 -13.24 12.98 5.19
CA HIS A 152 -14.41 13.86 5.02
C HIS A 152 -14.85 14.10 3.56
N LEU A 153 -14.58 13.15 2.67
CA LEU A 153 -14.92 13.17 1.24
C LEU A 153 -16.18 12.36 0.90
N GLN A 154 -17.05 12.07 1.87
CA GLN A 154 -18.26 11.26 1.66
C GLN A 154 -19.27 11.89 0.68
N ASN A 155 -19.27 13.22 0.55
CA ASN A 155 -20.15 13.94 -0.37
C ASN A 155 -19.43 14.36 -1.66
N SER A 156 -18.27 13.77 -1.95
CA SER A 156 -17.46 14.13 -3.13
C SER A 156 -18.01 13.47 -4.41
N PRO A 157 -17.71 14.04 -5.59
CA PRO A 157 -18.00 13.40 -6.88
C PRO A 157 -17.38 12.00 -7.00
N LEU A 158 -16.21 11.80 -6.38
CA LEU A 158 -15.56 10.49 -6.32
C LEU A 158 -16.38 9.46 -5.55
N MET A 159 -16.96 9.82 -4.39
CA MET A 159 -17.88 8.93 -3.69
C MET A 159 -19.13 8.64 -4.53
N GLY A 160 -19.68 9.65 -5.20
CA GLY A 160 -20.80 9.48 -6.13
C GLY A 160 -20.47 8.50 -7.28
N ARG A 161 -19.25 8.55 -7.82
CA ARG A 161 -18.79 7.61 -8.84
C ARG A 161 -18.69 6.18 -8.29
N ILE A 162 -18.17 6.00 -7.08
CA ILE A 162 -18.11 4.68 -6.44
C ILE A 162 -19.52 4.12 -6.22
N ALA A 163 -20.46 4.94 -5.74
CA ALA A 163 -21.86 4.54 -5.56
C ALA A 163 -22.50 4.10 -6.89
N SER A 164 -22.25 4.84 -7.97
CA SER A 164 -22.73 4.49 -9.32
C SER A 164 -22.16 3.16 -9.84
N ILE A 165 -20.87 2.88 -9.60
CA ILE A 165 -20.26 1.59 -9.98
C ILE A 165 -20.89 0.44 -9.19
N LEU A 166 -21.13 0.65 -7.89
CA LEU A 166 -21.71 -0.37 -7.02
C LEU A 166 -23.17 -0.66 -7.37
N ASP A 167 -23.95 0.37 -7.73
CA ASP A 167 -25.31 0.22 -8.23
C ASP A 167 -25.35 -0.63 -9.52
N GLN A 168 -24.48 -0.31 -10.49
CA GLN A 168 -24.37 -1.07 -11.74
C GLN A 168 -23.95 -2.54 -11.56
N ARG A 169 -23.22 -2.83 -10.47
CA ARG A 169 -22.68 -4.17 -10.19
C ARG A 169 -23.39 -4.85 -9.02
N LEU A 170 -24.52 -4.31 -8.56
CA LEU A 170 -25.23 -4.76 -7.35
C LEU A 170 -25.60 -6.24 -7.41
N SER A 171 -26.02 -6.72 -8.58
CA SER A 171 -26.38 -8.12 -8.84
C SER A 171 -25.21 -9.10 -8.71
N SER A 172 -23.97 -8.63 -8.77
CA SER A 172 -22.75 -9.45 -8.62
C SER A 172 -22.23 -9.51 -7.18
N ILE A 173 -22.88 -8.82 -6.24
CA ILE A 173 -22.43 -8.72 -4.85
C ILE A 173 -22.91 -9.93 -4.05
N ASN A 174 -21.98 -10.83 -3.75
CA ASN A 174 -22.24 -12.00 -2.89
C ASN A 174 -21.99 -11.73 -1.40
N ASN A 175 -21.40 -10.57 -1.06
CA ASN A 175 -21.05 -10.21 0.31
C ASN A 175 -21.57 -8.81 0.65
N ALA A 176 -22.65 -8.75 1.44
CA ALA A 176 -23.29 -7.50 1.84
C ALA A 176 -22.35 -6.53 2.60
N ARG A 177 -21.26 -7.02 3.21
CA ARG A 177 -20.26 -6.16 3.88
C ARG A 177 -19.62 -5.14 2.93
N ILE A 178 -19.61 -5.42 1.63
CA ILE A 178 -19.13 -4.49 0.61
C ILE A 178 -19.96 -3.19 0.61
N LEU A 179 -21.26 -3.29 0.91
CA LEU A 179 -22.19 -2.16 0.90
C LEU A 179 -22.15 -1.35 2.19
N THR A 180 -21.72 -1.94 3.32
CA THR A 180 -21.69 -1.26 4.63
C THR A 180 -20.80 -0.02 4.64
N ALA A 181 -19.79 0.04 3.78
CA ALA A 181 -18.91 1.21 3.68
C ALA A 181 -19.57 2.44 3.03
N LEU A 182 -20.71 2.26 2.35
CA LEU A 182 -21.48 3.32 1.71
C LEU A 182 -22.65 3.82 2.55
N MET A 183 -23.01 3.11 3.62
CA MET A 183 -24.08 3.47 4.56
C MET A 183 -23.52 4.30 5.73
#